data_AF-A0A6A6HSR5-F1
#
_entry.id   AF-A0A6A6HSR5-F1
#
_cell.length_a   1.000
_cell.length_b   1.000
_cell.length_c   1.000
_cell.angle_alpha   90.00
_cell.angle_beta   90.00
_cell.angle_gamma   90.00
#
_symmetry.space_group_name_H-M   'P 1'
#
loop_
_entity.id
_entity.type
_entity.pdbx_description
1 polymer ?
#
loop_
_entity_poly.entity_id
_entity_poly.type
_entity_poly.pdbx_seq_one_letter_code
_entity_poly.pdbx_strand_id
1 'polypeptide(L)'
;MPSLWRPINGPVESWPLALCDGRTVSPTSLIASERLRSTWSGGTTFVLHEEGNKWYFMSNQRNDEVAIFKNFDSKEDVAQYAAHSSFELRSCYPQARPRESIEVRAMVFTYPEHM
;
A
#
# COMPACT_ATOMS: atom_id res chain seq x y z
N MET A 1 3.76 10.93 0.15
CA MET A 1 4.92 10.03 -0.05
C MET A 1 4.54 8.89 -1.01
N PRO A 2 5.16 8.84 -2.21
CA PRO A 2 4.96 7.75 -3.16
C PRO A 2 5.75 6.49 -2.77
N SER A 3 5.19 5.33 -3.10
CA SER A 3 5.89 4.03 -3.08
C SER A 3 5.86 3.41 -4.46
N LEU A 4 7.00 2.85 -4.85
CA LEU A 4 7.15 2.01 -6.03
C LEU A 4 7.26 0.57 -5.55
N TRP A 5 6.40 -0.30 -6.06
CA TRP A 5 6.34 -1.69 -5.66
C TRP A 5 6.42 -2.59 -6.89
N ARG A 6 7.23 -3.65 -6.81
CA ARG A 6 7.27 -4.69 -7.85
C ARG A 6 7.66 -6.05 -7.26
N PRO A 7 7.26 -7.16 -7.90
CA PRO A 7 7.79 -8.47 -7.54
C PRO A 7 9.26 -8.60 -7.96
N ILE A 8 10.00 -9.46 -7.27
CA ILE A 8 11.38 -9.85 -7.63
C ILE A 8 11.45 -11.28 -8.16
N ASN A 9 10.40 -12.08 -7.97
CA ASN A 9 10.30 -13.48 -8.38
C ASN A 9 9.03 -13.79 -9.21
N GLY A 10 8.57 -12.83 -10.03
CA GLY A 10 7.35 -12.94 -10.83
C GLY A 10 7.36 -14.10 -11.85
N PRO A 11 6.19 -14.45 -12.41
CA PRO A 11 4.87 -13.86 -12.16
C PRO A 11 4.39 -14.10 -10.72
N VAL A 12 3.61 -13.17 -10.16
CA VAL A 12 3.00 -13.35 -8.83
C VAL A 12 1.87 -14.36 -8.92
N GLU A 13 2.12 -15.57 -8.44
CA GLU A 13 1.19 -16.72 -8.49
C GLU A 13 0.39 -16.89 -7.19
N SER A 14 0.89 -16.35 -6.08
CA SER A 14 0.25 -16.40 -4.77
C SER A 14 0.44 -15.06 -4.03
N TRP A 15 -0.44 -14.77 -3.07
CA TRP A 15 -0.34 -13.60 -2.18
C TRP A 15 -0.10 -12.24 -2.87
N PRO A 16 -0.89 -11.87 -3.91
CA PRO A 16 -0.68 -10.62 -4.63
C PRO A 16 -0.89 -9.38 -3.74
N LEU A 17 -0.35 -8.24 -4.18
CA LEU A 17 -0.63 -6.95 -3.55
C LEU A 17 -2.02 -6.48 -3.95
N ALA A 18 -2.93 -6.35 -2.98
CA ALA A 18 -4.18 -5.63 -3.14
C ALA A 18 -4.03 -4.17 -2.72
N LEU A 19 -4.62 -3.27 -3.50
CA LEU A 19 -4.72 -1.84 -3.28
C LEU A 19 -6.20 -1.48 -3.16
N CYS A 20 -6.56 -0.76 -2.10
CA CYS A 20 -7.92 -0.24 -1.94
C CYS A 20 -8.08 1.09 -2.70
N ASP A 21 -9.23 1.29 -3.34
CA ASP A 21 -9.62 2.59 -3.89
C ASP A 21 -9.90 3.56 -2.74
N GLY A 22 -9.00 4.52 -2.54
CA GLY A 22 -9.09 5.51 -1.46
C GLY A 22 -10.37 6.36 -1.48
N ARG A 23 -11.12 6.41 -2.60
CA ARG A 23 -12.43 7.08 -2.68
C ARG A 23 -13.55 6.30 -2.00
N THR A 24 -13.30 5.03 -1.70
CA THR A 24 -14.29 4.11 -1.10
C THR A 24 -14.05 3.88 0.39
N VAL A 25 -12.93 4.38 0.93
CA VAL A 25 -12.58 4.26 2.34
C VAL A 25 -13.28 5.37 3.12
N SER A 26 -14.17 5.01 4.05
CA SER A 26 -14.79 5.98 4.93
C SER A 26 -13.77 6.59 5.90
N PRO A 27 -13.81 7.92 6.17
CA PRO A 27 -13.01 8.52 7.23
C PRO A 27 -13.21 7.86 8.60
N THR A 28 -14.40 7.31 8.88
CA THR A 28 -14.71 6.63 10.15
C THR A 28 -14.07 5.24 10.27
N SER A 29 -13.58 4.67 9.16
CA SER A 29 -12.88 3.38 9.14
C SER A 29 -11.39 3.51 9.46
N LEU A 30 -10.88 4.73 9.55
CA LEU A 30 -9.47 5.03 9.78
C LEU A 30 -9.17 5.07 11.28
N ILE A 31 -8.36 4.13 11.74
CA ILE A 31 -7.98 4.00 13.14
C ILE A 31 -6.51 4.35 13.29
N ALA A 32 -6.24 5.47 13.96
CA ALA A 32 -4.89 5.84 14.34
C ALA A 32 -4.38 4.87 15.42
N SER A 33 -3.25 4.23 15.15
CA SER A 33 -2.54 3.39 16.11
C SER A 33 -1.20 4.04 16.42
N GLU A 34 -1.00 4.36 17.69
CA GLU A 34 0.25 4.93 18.16
C GLU A 34 1.23 3.81 18.54
N ARG A 35 2.48 4.00 18.14
CA ARG A 35 3.62 3.15 18.49
C ARG A 35 4.53 3.93 19.41
N LEU A 36 4.38 3.65 20.70
CA LEU A 36 5.20 4.22 21.76
C LEU A 36 6.50 3.43 21.92
N ARG A 37 7.63 4.12 21.83
CA ARG A 37 8.95 3.62 22.23
C ARG A 37 9.56 4.58 23.25
N SER A 38 10.55 4.10 24.00
CA SER A 38 11.21 4.90 25.05
C SER A 38 11.86 6.18 24.53
N THR A 39 12.26 6.23 23.26
CA THR A 39 13.00 7.35 22.64
C THR A 39 12.21 8.11 21.58
N TRP A 40 11.06 7.59 21.13
CA TRP A 40 10.28 8.18 20.04
C TRP A 40 8.84 7.66 20.05
N SER A 41 7.90 8.51 19.67
CA SER A 41 6.52 8.12 19.34
C SER A 41 6.23 8.40 17.86
N GLY A 42 5.47 7.51 17.25
CA GLY A 42 4.79 7.81 15.99
C GLY A 42 3.74 6.76 15.71
N GLY A 43 3.01 6.91 14.61
CA GLY A 43 1.79 6.13 14.40
C GLY A 43 1.69 5.51 13.02
N THR A 44 0.77 4.56 12.91
CA THR A 44 0.25 4.05 11.65
C THR A 44 -1.26 4.15 11.70
N THR A 45 -1.86 4.55 10.58
CA THR A 45 -3.33 4.50 10.44
C THR A 45 -3.70 3.16 9.81
N PHE A 46 -4.56 2.41 10.48
CA PHE A 46 -5.14 1.19 9.96
C PHE A 46 -6.52 1.47 9.38
N VAL A 47 -6.94 0.63 8.44
CA VAL A 47 -8.26 0.71 7.82
C VAL A 47 -9.08 -0.48 8.27
N LEU A 48 -10.25 -0.22 8.85
CA LEU A 48 -11.22 -1.26 9.18
C LEU A 48 -11.92 -1.77 7.92
N HIS A 49 -12.36 -3.02 7.98
CA HIS A 49 -13.16 -3.60 6.92
C HIS A 49 -14.53 -2.92 6.84
N GLU A 50 -14.91 -2.50 5.64
CA GLU A 50 -16.25 -2.03 5.29
C GLU A 50 -16.65 -2.65 3.94
N GLU A 51 -17.91 -3.05 3.77
CA GLU A 51 -18.40 -3.67 2.53
C GLU A 51 -18.26 -2.76 1.30
N GLY A 52 -18.24 -1.44 1.51
CA GLY A 52 -18.07 -0.45 0.45
C GLY A 52 -16.65 -0.37 -0.12
N ASN A 53 -15.65 -0.90 0.59
CA ASN A 53 -14.25 -0.82 0.17
C ASN A 53 -14.02 -1.62 -1.13
N LYS A 54 -13.54 -0.93 -2.17
CA LYS A 54 -13.21 -1.58 -3.44
C LYS A 54 -11.71 -1.89 -3.50
N TRP A 55 -11.39 -3.18 -3.63
CA TRP A 55 -10.02 -3.67 -3.70
C TRP A 55 -9.67 -4.15 -5.10
N TYR A 56 -8.46 -3.82 -5.53
CA TYR A 56 -7.92 -4.17 -6.84
C TYR A 56 -6.55 -4.79 -6.67
N PHE A 57 -6.20 -5.71 -7.55
CA PHE A 57 -4.86 -6.31 -7.60
C PHE A 57 -4.47 -6.57 -9.05
N MET A 58 -3.17 -6.66 -9.32
CA MET A 58 -2.64 -7.02 -10.63
C MET A 58 -2.45 -8.54 -10.69
N SER A 59 -3.25 -9.21 -11.53
CA SER A 59 -3.13 -10.64 -11.74
C SER A 59 -1.84 -10.99 -12.49
N ASN A 60 -1.12 -12.02 -12.03
CA ASN A 60 0.12 -12.50 -12.62
C ASN A 60 1.20 -11.42 -12.85
N GLN A 61 1.28 -10.43 -11.95
CA GLN A 61 2.21 -9.31 -12.08
C GLN A 61 3.66 -9.78 -12.29
N ARG A 62 4.33 -9.22 -13.29
CA ARG A 62 5.69 -9.59 -13.70
C ARG A 62 6.75 -8.64 -13.12
N ASN A 63 8.02 -9.04 -13.22
CA ASN A 63 9.14 -8.31 -12.64
C ASN A 63 9.38 -6.91 -13.25
N ASP A 64 8.89 -6.70 -14.47
CA ASP A 64 8.93 -5.47 -15.26
C ASP A 64 7.69 -4.58 -15.06
N GLU A 65 6.70 -5.03 -14.29
CA GLU A 65 5.49 -4.28 -13.97
C GLU A 65 5.58 -3.65 -12.57
N VAL A 66 5.52 -2.32 -12.51
CA VAL A 66 5.65 -1.56 -11.26
C VAL A 66 4.30 -0.96 -10.89
N ALA A 67 3.86 -1.22 -9.65
CA ALA A 67 2.75 -0.50 -9.04
C ALA A 67 3.29 0.76 -8.35
N ILE A 68 2.67 1.90 -8.62
CA ILE A 68 2.99 3.16 -7.95
C ILE A 68 1.74 3.60 -7.20
N PHE A 69 1.88 3.84 -5.89
CA PHE A 69 0.78 4.32 -5.06
C PHE A 69 1.28 5.30 -4.00
N LYS A 70 0.39 6.20 -3.58
CA LYS A 70 0.69 7.28 -2.63
C LYS A 70 0.29 6.84 -1.22
N ASN A 71 1.26 6.54 -0.37
CA ASN A 71 1.01 6.07 0.99
C ASN A 71 0.35 7.12 1.89
N PHE A 72 0.77 8.36 1.75
CA PHE A 72 0.29 9.49 2.54
C PHE A 72 0.28 10.79 1.74
N ASP A 73 -0.70 11.65 1.96
CA ASP A 73 -0.76 13.03 1.50
C ASP A 73 -1.32 13.91 2.61
N SER A 74 -0.66 15.04 2.89
CA SER A 74 -1.12 16.00 3.89
C SER A 74 -2.25 16.89 3.38
N LYS A 75 -2.51 16.91 2.06
CA LYS A 75 -3.62 17.68 1.51
C LYS A 75 -4.95 17.03 1.90
N GLU A 76 -5.81 17.80 2.53
CA GLU A 76 -7.21 17.45 2.79
C GLU A 76 -8.00 17.69 1.51
N ASP A 77 -8.86 16.74 1.08
CA ASP A 77 -9.64 16.67 -0.19
C ASP A 77 -9.16 15.63 -1.22
N VAL A 78 -8.00 15.01 -1.02
CA VAL A 78 -7.52 13.89 -1.84
C VAL A 78 -7.63 12.58 -1.07
N ALA A 79 -7.47 11.45 -1.77
CA ALA A 79 -7.17 10.19 -1.10
C ALA A 79 -5.84 10.33 -0.33
N GLN A 80 -5.94 10.52 0.99
CA GLN A 80 -4.79 10.76 1.86
C GLN A 80 -3.99 9.49 2.09
N TYR A 81 -4.66 8.36 2.24
CA TYR A 81 -4.05 7.07 2.54
C TYR A 81 -4.21 6.10 1.38
N ALA A 82 -3.28 5.16 1.26
CA ALA A 82 -3.40 4.01 0.36
C ALA A 82 -3.42 2.73 1.18
N ALA A 83 -4.61 2.25 1.55
CA ALA A 83 -4.73 0.95 2.20
C ALA A 83 -4.32 -0.15 1.22
N HIS A 84 -3.40 -1.01 1.66
CA HIS A 84 -2.90 -2.12 0.86
C HIS A 84 -2.58 -3.30 1.75
N SER A 85 -2.76 -4.50 1.21
CA SER A 85 -2.49 -5.75 1.93
C SER A 85 -2.21 -6.87 0.94
N SER A 86 -1.62 -7.97 1.41
CA SER A 86 -1.62 -9.23 0.68
C SER A 86 -2.82 -10.08 1.08
N PHE A 87 -3.34 -10.88 0.16
CA PHE A 87 -4.44 -11.81 0.44
C PHE A 87 -4.20 -13.16 -0.21
N GLU A 88 -4.80 -14.21 0.35
CA GLU A 88 -4.73 -15.55 -0.23
C GLU A 88 -5.51 -15.62 -1.54
N LEU A 89 -4.83 -15.96 -2.63
CA LEU A 89 -5.45 -16.11 -3.93
C LEU A 89 -6.10 -17.49 -4.05
N ARG A 90 -7.43 -17.57 -4.02
CA ARG A 90 -8.15 -18.87 -4.05
C ARG A 90 -7.93 -19.67 -5.34
N SER A 91 -7.60 -19.01 -6.44
CA SER A 91 -7.29 -19.64 -7.73
C SER A 91 -5.84 -20.11 -7.85
N CYS A 92 -5.06 -19.98 -6.76
CA CYS A 92 -3.67 -20.41 -6.69
C CYS A 92 -3.57 -21.95 -6.84
N TYR A 93 -2.66 -22.42 -7.69
CA TYR A 93 -2.38 -23.84 -7.81
C TYR A 93 -1.45 -24.32 -6.67
N PRO A 94 -1.43 -25.62 -6.32
CA PRO A 94 -0.74 -26.10 -5.12
C PRO A 94 0.77 -25.84 -5.08
N GLN A 95 1.42 -25.73 -6.24
CA GLN A 95 2.86 -25.51 -6.37
C GLN A 95 3.23 -24.04 -6.66
N ALA A 96 2.28 -23.10 -6.50
CA ALA A 96 2.54 -21.69 -6.73
C ALA A 96 3.62 -21.18 -5.78
N ARG A 97 4.52 -20.36 -6.32
CA ARG A 97 5.62 -19.85 -5.52
C ARG A 97 5.14 -18.73 -4.59
N PRO A 98 5.62 -18.67 -3.34
CA PRO A 98 5.40 -17.51 -2.48
C PRO A 98 5.90 -16.23 -3.14
N ARG A 99 5.11 -15.16 -3.07
CA ARG A 99 5.52 -13.85 -3.58
C ARG A 99 6.71 -13.30 -2.81
N GLU A 100 7.74 -12.89 -3.56
CA GLU A 100 8.80 -12.01 -3.07
C GLU A 100 8.73 -10.68 -3.82
N SER A 101 8.88 -9.57 -3.10
CA SER A 101 8.70 -8.24 -3.66
C SER A 101 9.54 -7.20 -2.93
N ILE A 102 9.74 -6.06 -3.60
CA ILE A 102 10.41 -4.90 -3.04
C ILE A 102 9.48 -3.68 -3.11
N GLU A 103 9.46 -2.89 -2.04
CA GLU A 103 8.88 -1.55 -2.00
C GLU A 103 10.01 -0.54 -1.80
N VAL A 104 10.07 0.46 -2.68
CA VAL A 104 11.02 1.56 -2.59
C VAL A 104 10.25 2.86 -2.43
N ARG A 105 10.67 3.66 -1.45
CA ARG A 105 10.14 5.01 -1.21
C ARG A 105 11.21 6.02 -1.57
N ALA A 106 10.86 6.96 -2.42
CA ALA A 106 11.71 8.08 -2.80
C ALA A 106 11.14 9.37 -2.22
N MET A 107 12.00 10.18 -1.61
CA MET A 107 11.66 11.51 -1.10
C MET A 107 12.52 12.54 -1.81
N VAL A 108 11.90 13.62 -2.26
CA VAL A 108 12.58 14.76 -2.88
C VAL A 108 12.44 15.93 -1.93
N PHE A 109 13.57 16.49 -1.51
CA PHE A 109 13.64 17.69 -0.69
C PHE A 109 14.10 18.83 -1.60
N THR A 110 13.40 19.96 -1.56
CA THR A 110 13.77 21.17 -2.28
C THR A 110 13.94 22.30 -1.29
N TYR A 111 14.80 23.27 -1.63
CA TYR A 111 14.91 24.49 -0.86
C TYR A 111 13.69 25.38 -1.12
N PRO A 112 13.13 26.06 -0.11
CA PRO A 112 12.11 27.06 -0.34
C PRO A 112 12.65 28.15 -1.28
N GLU A 113 11.85 28.63 -2.23
CA GLU A 113 12.28 29.65 -3.20
C GLU A 113 12.67 31.00 -2.55
N HIS A 114 12.44 31.17 -1.24
CA HIS A 114 12.65 32.42 -0.49
C HIS A 114 13.27 32.24 0.91
N MET A 115 14.19 31.28 1.08
CA MET A 115 15.00 31.16 2.31
C MET A 115 16.44 31.61 2.07
#